data_AF-A0A6A5EEW4-F1
#
_entry.id   AF-A0A6A5EEW4-F1
#
_cell.length_a   1.000
_cell.length_b   1.000
_cell.length_c   1.000
_cell.angle_alpha   90.00
_cell.angle_beta   90.00
_cell.angle_gamma   90.00
#
_symmetry.space_group_name_H-M   'P 1'
#
loop_
_entity.id
_entity.type
_entity.pdbx_description
1 polymer ?
#
loop_
_entity_poly.entity_id
_entity_poly.type
_entity_poly.pdbx_seq_one_letter_code
_entity_poly.pdbx_strand_id
1 'polypeptide(L)'
;MSAEVLLEEKLIKRSQQKRRTSPLNYKERLFVLTKSRLTYYDGKAEKKCRRGSIELSRIRCAEIVKNFGEIIPCQNKYPFQVVYDASTLYVFAPSHNSRSHWVQSLKEEIKDNPVVSAKFHPQFWQEGAWLCCRQAEKQAPGCEEYNLFGDSKKPF
;
A
#
# COMPACT_ATOMS: atom_id res chain seq x y z
N MET A 1 -8.97 21.80 -14.59
CA MET A 1 -9.35 20.48 -15.12
C MET A 1 -9.23 19.48 -13.98
N SER A 2 -10.32 18.84 -13.57
CA SER A 2 -10.27 17.78 -12.55
C SER A 2 -9.50 16.60 -13.15
N ALA A 3 -8.49 16.10 -12.45
CA ALA A 3 -7.81 14.88 -12.88
C ALA A 3 -8.84 13.73 -12.91
N GLU A 4 -8.80 12.91 -13.95
CA GLU A 4 -9.66 11.74 -14.09
C GLU A 4 -9.43 10.79 -12.91
N VAL A 5 -10.51 10.47 -12.20
CA VAL A 5 -10.49 9.55 -11.05
C VAL A 5 -10.63 8.14 -11.59
N LEU A 6 -9.61 7.32 -11.36
CA LEU A 6 -9.58 5.91 -11.76
C LEU A 6 -10.26 5.01 -10.73
N LEU A 7 -9.95 5.23 -9.45
CA LEU A 7 -10.56 4.51 -8.34
C LEU A 7 -10.85 5.47 -7.20
N GLU A 8 -12.00 5.27 -6.55
CA GLU A 8 -12.35 5.95 -5.31
C GLU A 8 -13.01 4.95 -4.36
N GLU A 9 -12.45 4.79 -3.16
CA GLU A 9 -13.02 3.89 -2.15
C GLU A 9 -12.60 4.30 -0.74
N LYS A 10 -13.46 4.03 0.25
CA LYS A 10 -13.12 4.16 1.67
C LYS A 10 -12.31 2.94 2.12
N LEU A 11 -11.05 3.17 2.47
CA LEU A 11 -10.13 2.14 2.93
C LEU A 11 -9.56 2.51 4.29
N ILE A 12 -9.06 1.52 5.03
CA ILE A 12 -8.41 1.78 6.32
C ILE A 12 -6.91 1.93 6.11
N LYS A 13 -6.37 3.08 6.46
CA LYS A 13 -4.95 3.39 6.42
C LYS A 13 -4.31 3.07 7.76
N ARG A 14 -3.22 2.30 7.74
CA ARG A 14 -2.31 2.17 8.90
C ARG A 14 -1.35 3.35 8.95
N SER A 15 -1.04 3.82 10.17
CA SER A 15 0.04 4.78 10.39
C SER A 15 1.37 4.20 9.93
N GLN A 16 2.20 5.00 9.28
CA GLN A 16 3.49 4.54 8.74
C GLN A 16 4.60 4.45 9.78
N GLN A 17 4.32 4.80 11.05
CA GLN A 17 5.28 4.85 12.15
C GLN A 17 6.62 5.50 11.74
N LYS A 18 6.58 6.81 11.43
CA LYS A 18 7.79 7.58 11.10
C LYS A 18 8.76 7.68 12.28
N ARG A 19 8.29 7.48 13.51
CA ARG A 19 9.11 7.32 14.72
C ARG A 19 8.82 5.95 15.33
N ARG A 20 9.86 5.26 15.82
CA ARG A 20 9.76 3.88 16.36
C ARG A 20 8.76 3.76 17.51
N THR A 21 8.64 4.79 18.34
CA THR A 21 7.74 4.84 19.51
C THR A 21 6.31 5.24 19.19
N SER A 22 5.99 5.59 17.93
CA SER A 22 4.65 6.03 17.57
C SER A 22 3.66 4.86 17.58
N PRO A 23 2.48 5.03 18.21
CA PRO A 23 1.46 3.98 18.24
C PRO A 23 0.95 3.67 16.84
N LEU A 24 0.61 2.40 16.62
CA LEU A 24 -0.07 1.94 15.42
C LEU A 24 -1.51 2.42 15.43
N ASN A 25 -1.84 3.31 14.50
CA ASN A 25 -3.19 3.82 14.32
C ASN A 25 -3.79 3.32 13.00
N TYR A 26 -5.06 2.94 13.05
CA TYR A 26 -5.86 2.53 11.89
C TYR A 26 -6.97 3.57 11.71
N LYS A 27 -6.98 4.25 10.56
CA LYS A 27 -7.98 5.28 10.28
C LYS A 27 -8.61 5.07 8.92
N GLU A 28 -9.93 5.09 8.87
CA GLU A 28 -10.66 5.11 7.61
C GLU A 28 -10.35 6.40 6.84
N ARG A 29 -10.02 6.28 5.56
CA ARG A 29 -9.73 7.39 4.66
C ARG A 29 -10.36 7.09 3.31
N LEU A 30 -10.87 8.14 2.66
CA LEU A 30 -11.29 8.04 1.27
C LEU A 30 -10.02 8.11 0.41
N PHE A 31 -9.69 7.00 -0.25
CA PHE A 31 -8.58 6.93 -1.21
C PHE A 31 -9.11 7.23 -2.60
N VAL A 32 -8.36 8.06 -3.32
CA VAL A 32 -8.63 8.46 -4.70
C VAL A 32 -7.37 8.23 -5.52
N LEU A 33 -7.46 7.32 -6.47
CA LEU A 33 -6.44 7.07 -7.48
C LEU A 33 -6.75 7.89 -8.73
N THR A 34 -5.73 8.55 -9.24
CA THR A 34 -5.75 9.26 -10.52
C THR A 34 -4.51 8.83 -11.31
N LYS A 35 -4.44 9.14 -12.61
CA LYS A 35 -3.29 8.85 -13.48
C LYS A 35 -1.94 9.45 -13.05
N SER A 36 -1.92 10.31 -12.02
CA SER A 36 -0.68 10.93 -11.53
C SER A 36 -0.44 10.73 -10.04
N ARG A 37 -1.50 10.54 -9.25
CA ARG A 37 -1.42 10.57 -7.79
C ARG A 37 -2.39 9.59 -7.14
N LEU A 38 -1.92 8.96 -6.06
CA LEU A 38 -2.74 8.32 -5.05
C LEU A 38 -2.92 9.30 -3.88
N THR A 39 -4.13 9.80 -3.68
CA THR A 39 -4.44 10.79 -2.64
C THR A 39 -5.44 10.22 -1.65
N TYR A 40 -5.32 10.59 -0.37
CA TYR A 40 -6.27 10.15 0.64
C TYR A 40 -6.77 11.31 1.52
N TYR A 41 -8.06 11.24 1.86
CA TYR A 41 -8.82 12.29 2.51
C TYR A 41 -9.48 11.81 3.80
N ASP A 42 -9.75 12.75 4.71
CA ASP A 42 -10.57 12.52 5.90
C ASP A 42 -12.05 12.71 5.53
N GLY A 43 -12.80 11.62 5.43
CA GLY A 43 -14.22 11.67 5.06
C GLY A 43 -14.46 11.88 3.57
N LYS A 44 -14.41 13.13 3.08
CA LYS A 44 -14.78 13.51 1.69
C LYS A 44 -13.58 13.98 0.88
N ALA A 45 -13.65 13.84 -0.46
CA ALA A 45 -12.61 14.24 -1.42
C ALA A 45 -12.50 15.77 -1.60
N GLU A 46 -12.46 16.53 -0.50
CA GLU A 46 -12.35 17.98 -0.48
C GLU A 46 -10.90 18.41 -0.16
N LYS A 47 -10.44 19.52 -0.75
CA LYS A 47 -9.06 20.03 -0.57
C LYS A 47 -8.70 20.23 0.91
N LYS A 48 -9.66 20.65 1.75
CA LYS A 48 -9.48 20.84 3.20
C LYS A 48 -9.32 19.51 3.95
N CYS A 49 -9.87 18.43 3.41
CA CYS A 49 -9.82 17.10 4.01
C CYS A 49 -8.62 16.26 3.55
N ARG A 50 -7.80 16.76 2.62
CA ARG A 50 -6.63 16.04 2.08
C ARG A 50 -5.60 15.78 3.17
N ARG A 51 -5.33 14.52 3.48
CA ARG A 51 -4.37 14.09 4.52
C ARG A 51 -3.02 13.65 3.95
N GLY A 52 -2.96 13.30 2.68
CA GLY A 52 -1.70 13.02 2.00
C GLY A 52 -1.92 12.71 0.53
N SER A 53 -0.84 12.83 -0.24
CA SER A 53 -0.80 12.58 -1.68
C SER A 53 0.55 11.96 -2.01
N ILE A 54 0.52 10.87 -2.77
CA ILE A 54 1.68 10.12 -3.23
C ILE A 54 1.66 10.22 -4.75
N GLU A 55 2.75 10.67 -5.35
CA GLU A 55 2.90 10.69 -6.80
C GLU A 55 3.17 9.27 -7.29
N LEU A 56 2.45 8.85 -8.33
CA LEU A 56 2.56 7.48 -8.84
C LEU A 56 3.97 7.18 -9.32
N SER A 57 4.66 8.15 -9.92
CA SER A 57 6.07 8.05 -10.35
C SER A 57 7.05 7.73 -9.22
N ARG A 58 6.67 7.93 -7.95
CA ARG A 58 7.50 7.65 -6.76
C ARG A 58 7.19 6.29 -6.13
N ILE A 59 6.11 5.65 -6.57
CA ILE A 59 5.74 4.31 -6.10
C ILE A 59 6.70 3.31 -6.73
N ARG A 60 7.30 2.51 -5.87
CA ARG A 60 8.26 1.47 -6.20
C ARG A 60 7.66 0.07 -6.21
N CYS A 61 6.55 -0.13 -5.50
CA CYS A 61 5.88 -1.43 -5.42
C CYS A 61 4.45 -1.24 -4.89
N ALA A 62 3.50 -1.96 -5.48
CA ALA A 62 2.16 -2.16 -4.94
C ALA A 62 1.84 -3.66 -4.94
N GLU A 63 1.57 -4.23 -3.77
CA GLU A 63 1.31 -5.68 -3.65
C GLU A 63 0.44 -6.03 -2.44
N ILE A 64 -0.22 -7.19 -2.51
CA ILE A 64 -0.93 -7.80 -1.39
C ILE A 64 0.04 -8.10 -0.24
N VAL A 65 -0.38 -7.81 0.99
CA VAL A 65 0.37 -8.21 2.18
C VAL A 65 -0.10 -9.59 2.62
N LYS A 66 0.81 -10.56 2.66
CA LYS A 66 0.57 -11.88 3.20
C LYS A 66 0.44 -11.75 4.72
N ASN A 67 -0.67 -12.22 5.28
CA ASN A 67 -0.90 -12.25 6.72
C ASN A 67 -1.05 -13.71 7.17
N PHE A 68 -0.05 -14.23 7.88
CA PHE A 68 0.00 -15.62 8.36
C PHE A 68 -0.38 -15.73 9.84
N GLY A 69 -1.51 -15.13 10.22
CA GLY A 69 -2.06 -15.24 11.57
C GLY A 69 -1.90 -14.01 12.46
N GLU A 70 -1.46 -12.86 11.94
CA GLU A 70 -1.53 -11.63 12.72
C GLU A 70 -2.98 -11.15 12.85
N ILE A 71 -3.34 -10.76 14.07
CA ILE A 71 -4.64 -10.18 14.36
C ILE A 71 -4.67 -8.76 13.77
N ILE A 72 -5.44 -8.57 12.71
CA ILE A 72 -5.70 -7.24 12.16
C ILE A 72 -6.74 -6.56 13.06
N PRO A 73 -6.39 -5.46 13.77
CA PRO A 73 -7.25 -4.83 14.78
C PRO A 73 -8.35 -3.92 14.17
N CYS A 74 -8.57 -3.97 12.85
CA CYS A 74 -9.62 -3.21 12.16
C CYS A 74 -10.63 -4.11 11.44
N GLN A 75 -11.78 -3.54 11.06
CA GLN A 75 -12.86 -4.24 10.36
C GLN A 75 -12.44 -4.76 8.97
N ASN A 76 -11.58 -4.04 8.27
CA ASN A 76 -11.07 -4.43 6.95
C ASN A 76 -9.93 -5.45 7.12
N LYS A 77 -10.10 -6.65 6.56
CA LYS A 77 -9.15 -7.79 6.73
C LYS A 77 -8.24 -8.06 5.53
N TYR A 78 -8.37 -7.28 4.46
CA TYR A 78 -7.65 -7.51 3.21
C TYR A 78 -6.56 -6.46 2.97
N PRO A 79 -5.36 -6.63 3.55
CA PRO A 79 -4.28 -5.64 3.43
C PRO A 79 -3.56 -5.70 2.08
N PHE A 80 -3.13 -4.54 1.62
CA PHE A 80 -2.13 -4.36 0.59
C PHE A 80 -1.16 -3.25 1.01
N GLN A 81 0.00 -3.21 0.36
CA GLN A 81 1.02 -2.22 0.61
C GLN A 81 1.33 -1.40 -0.63
N VAL A 82 1.71 -0.15 -0.40
CA VAL A 82 2.25 0.76 -1.40
C VAL A 82 3.59 1.27 -0.87
N VAL A 83 4.67 0.84 -1.50
CA VAL A 83 6.03 1.28 -1.19
C VAL A 83 6.35 2.47 -2.10
N TYR A 84 6.75 3.58 -1.51
CA TYR A 84 7.15 4.77 -2.24
C TYR A 84 8.28 5.48 -1.49
N ASP A 85 9.22 6.05 -2.23
CA ASP A 85 10.45 6.63 -1.65
C ASP A 85 11.11 5.67 -0.63
N ALA A 86 11.19 6.07 0.64
CA ALA A 86 11.70 5.30 1.77
C ALA A 86 10.56 4.92 2.77
N SER A 87 9.31 4.90 2.33
CA SER A 87 8.14 4.65 3.15
C SER A 87 7.24 3.55 2.59
N THR A 88 6.72 2.72 3.50
CA THR A 88 5.69 1.73 3.19
C THR A 88 4.36 2.20 3.77
N LEU A 89 3.34 2.29 2.93
CA LEU A 89 1.96 2.54 3.30
C LEU A 89 1.20 1.22 3.31
N TYR A 90 0.57 0.88 4.43
CA TYR A 90 -0.35 -0.26 4.50
C TYR A 90 -1.78 0.23 4.48
N VAL A 91 -2.58 -0.39 3.62
CA VAL A 91 -3.99 -0.07 3.40
C VAL A 91 -4.80 -1.36 3.49
N PHE A 92 -5.96 -1.29 4.10
CA PHE A 92 -6.83 -2.43 4.35
C PHE A 92 -8.15 -2.21 3.62
N ALA A 93 -8.44 -3.10 2.67
CA ALA A 93 -9.64 -3.09 1.87
C ALA A 93 -10.80 -3.86 2.53
N PRO A 94 -12.05 -3.48 2.25
CA PRO A 94 -13.23 -4.13 2.83
C PRO A 94 -13.44 -5.56 2.30
N SER A 95 -12.97 -5.87 1.08
CA SER A 95 -13.12 -7.17 0.44
C SER A 95 -11.88 -7.61 -0.32
N HIS A 96 -11.79 -8.91 -0.61
CA HIS A 96 -10.78 -9.48 -1.49
C HIS A 96 -10.77 -8.80 -2.87
N ASN A 97 -11.96 -8.59 -3.45
CA ASN A 97 -12.11 -8.00 -4.77
C ASN A 97 -11.65 -6.53 -4.80
N SER A 98 -12.02 -5.74 -3.78
CA SER A 98 -11.52 -4.37 -3.63
C SER A 98 -9.99 -4.36 -3.56
N ARG A 99 -9.39 -5.18 -2.68
CA ARG A 99 -7.92 -5.29 -2.57
C ARG A 99 -7.28 -5.60 -3.92
N SER A 100 -7.75 -6.64 -4.60
CA SER A 100 -7.17 -7.06 -5.88
C SER A 100 -7.31 -5.99 -6.95
N HIS A 101 -8.47 -5.33 -7.02
CA HIS A 101 -8.71 -4.23 -7.94
C HIS A 101 -7.75 -3.07 -7.69
N TRP A 102 -7.58 -2.64 -6.43
CA TRP A 102 -6.63 -1.59 -6.06
C TRP A 102 -5.18 -1.95 -6.42
N VAL A 103 -4.74 -3.17 -6.11
CA VAL A 103 -3.38 -3.62 -6.42
C VAL A 103 -3.16 -3.66 -7.94
N GLN A 104 -4.11 -4.21 -8.69
CA GLN A 104 -4.01 -4.29 -10.15
C GLN A 104 -3.97 -2.91 -10.81
N SER A 105 -4.88 -2.00 -10.42
CA SER A 105 -4.87 -0.63 -10.95
C SER A 105 -3.60 0.12 -10.57
N LEU A 106 -3.08 -0.06 -9.35
CA LEU A 106 -1.80 0.54 -8.98
C LEU A 106 -0.63 -0.03 -9.80
N LYS A 107 -0.60 -1.35 -10.03
CA LYS A 107 0.43 -2.00 -10.86
C LYS A 107 0.42 -1.47 -12.29
N GLU A 108 -0.77 -1.35 -12.88
CA GLU A 108 -0.96 -0.83 -14.23
C GLU A 108 -0.40 0.60 -14.35
N GLU A 109 -0.65 1.44 -13.35
CA GLU A 109 -0.22 2.83 -13.36
C GLU A 109 1.28 3.02 -13.02
N ILE A 110 1.95 2.02 -12.44
CA ILE A 110 3.39 2.10 -12.10
C ILE A 110 4.28 1.24 -12.99
N LYS A 111 3.72 0.48 -13.94
CA LYS A 111 4.47 -0.49 -14.77
C LYS A 111 5.62 0.14 -15.55
N ASP A 112 5.47 1.40 -15.96
CA ASP A 112 6.45 2.15 -16.75
C ASP A 112 7.37 3.02 -15.87
N ASN A 113 7.24 2.93 -14.53
CA ASN A 113 8.08 3.70 -13.64
C ASN A 113 9.51 3.11 -13.57
N PRO A 114 10.57 3.92 -13.77
CA PRO A 114 11.95 3.44 -13.71
C PRO A 114 12.41 3.06 -12.29
N VAL A 115 11.63 3.43 -11.27
CA VAL A 115 11.95 3.22 -9.85
C VAL A 115 11.30 1.98 -9.26
N VAL A 116 10.62 1.16 -10.07
CA VAL A 116 10.01 -0.07 -9.56
C VAL A 116 11.10 -1.00 -9.00
N SER A 117 10.87 -1.48 -7.79
CA SER A 117 11.78 -2.39 -7.11
C SER A 117 11.63 -3.81 -7.67
N ALA A 118 12.76 -4.48 -7.93
CA ALA A 118 12.77 -5.88 -8.33
C ALA A 118 12.35 -6.84 -7.19
N LYS A 119 12.43 -6.38 -5.94
CA LYS A 119 12.06 -7.14 -4.75
C LYS A 119 11.23 -6.31 -3.79
N PHE A 120 10.40 -6.99 -2.99
CA PHE A 120 9.56 -6.38 -1.97
C PHE A 120 9.49 -7.26 -0.71
N HIS A 121 8.88 -6.73 0.35
CA HIS A 121 8.63 -7.49 1.58
C HIS A 121 7.17 -7.92 1.62
N PRO A 122 6.85 -9.22 1.60
CA PRO A 122 5.47 -9.69 1.49
C PRO A 122 4.65 -9.53 2.78
N GLN A 123 5.27 -9.27 3.93
CA GLN A 123 4.60 -9.17 5.23
C GLN A 123 4.77 -7.78 5.86
N PHE A 124 4.11 -7.55 7.00
CA PHE A 124 4.19 -6.27 7.71
C PHE A 124 5.59 -6.01 8.28
N TRP A 125 5.96 -4.73 8.28
CA TRP A 125 6.94 -4.16 9.20
C TRP A 125 6.25 -3.89 10.54
N GLN A 126 6.68 -4.53 11.62
CA GLN A 126 6.12 -4.39 12.95
C GLN A 126 7.21 -4.61 14.01
N GLU A 127 7.09 -3.92 15.16
CA GLU A 127 8.00 -4.08 16.30
C GLU A 127 9.50 -3.89 15.98
N GLY A 128 9.78 -3.13 14.92
CA GLY A 128 11.16 -2.85 14.50
C GLY A 128 11.77 -3.90 13.58
N ALA A 129 10.99 -4.84 13.04
CA ALA A 129 11.46 -5.81 12.06
C ALA A 129 10.42 -6.14 10.98
N TRP A 130 10.90 -6.65 9.85
CA TRP A 130 10.06 -7.28 8.83
C TRP A 130 9.66 -8.68 9.26
N LEU A 131 8.37 -9.00 9.26
CA LEU A 131 7.90 -10.33 9.67
C LEU A 131 8.31 -11.46 8.70
N CYS A 132 8.60 -11.11 7.44
CA CYS A 132 8.98 -12.07 6.40
C CYS A 132 10.44 -12.54 6.49
N CYS A 133 11.37 -11.63 6.78
CA CYS A 133 12.81 -11.93 6.74
C CYS A 133 13.54 -11.54 8.03
N ARG A 134 12.84 -11.01 9.03
CA ARG A 134 13.37 -10.53 10.33
C ARG A 134 14.43 -9.43 10.23
N GLN A 135 14.59 -8.82 9.05
CA GLN A 135 15.45 -7.65 8.90
C GLN A 135 14.94 -6.51 9.79
N ALA A 136 15.85 -5.90 10.55
CA ALA A 136 15.57 -4.85 11.53
C ALA A 136 15.75 -3.43 10.97
N GLU A 137 15.94 -3.29 9.66
CA GLU A 137 15.95 -2.01 8.96
C GLU A 137 14.76 -1.90 8.00
N LYS A 138 13.98 -0.83 8.16
CA LYS A 138 12.76 -0.61 7.36
C LYS A 138 13.05 -0.37 5.88
N GLN A 139 14.24 0.13 5.56
CA GLN A 139 14.68 0.38 4.19
C GLN A 139 15.47 -0.79 3.59
N ALA A 140 15.58 -1.89 4.31
CA ALA A 140 16.32 -3.05 3.84
C ALA A 140 15.69 -3.61 2.55
N PRO A 141 16.52 -4.17 1.64
CA PRO A 141 16.06 -4.67 0.35
C PRO A 141 15.01 -5.77 0.53
N GLY A 142 14.02 -5.78 -0.36
CA GLY A 142 12.93 -6.76 -0.34
C GLY A 142 13.45 -8.21 -0.36
N CYS A 143 12.75 -9.10 0.33
CA CYS A 143 13.12 -10.51 0.43
C CYS A 143 12.42 -11.41 -0.60
N GLU A 144 11.37 -10.95 -1.27
CA GLU A 144 10.62 -11.68 -2.30
C GLU A 144 10.67 -10.93 -3.64
N GLU A 145 10.69 -11.64 -4.77
CA GLU A 145 10.68 -11.04 -6.10
C GLU A 145 9.35 -10.34 -6.40
N TYR A 146 9.41 -9.10 -6.89
CA TYR A 146 8.23 -8.33 -7.23
C TYR A 146 7.82 -8.59 -8.68
N ASN A 147 6.64 -9.17 -8.87
CA ASN A 147 6.08 -9.40 -10.20
C ASN A 147 5.09 -8.28 -10.58
N LEU A 148 5.59 -7.32 -11.35
CA LEU A 148 4.82 -6.22 -11.94
C LEU A 148 3.75 -6.71 -12.94
N PHE A 149 4.12 -7.67 -13.78
CA PHE A 149 3.30 -8.15 -14.90
C PHE A 149 2.53 -9.43 -14.57
N GLY A 150 2.39 -9.73 -13.27
CA GLY A 150 1.93 -11.02 -12.78
C GLY A 150 0.47 -11.30 -13.08
N ASP A 151 0.19 -11.74 -14.30
CA ASP A 151 -0.86 -12.70 -14.57
C ASP A 151 -0.35 -14.09 -14.17
N SER A 152 -1.08 -14.72 -13.24
CA SER A 152 -1.34 -16.16 -13.20
C SER A 152 -0.20 -17.11 -13.59
N LYS A 153 0.55 -17.65 -12.62
CA LYS A 153 0.96 -19.08 -12.53
C LYS A 153 1.90 -19.35 -11.34
N LYS A 154 1.31 -19.82 -10.24
CA LYS A 154 1.47 -21.18 -9.71
C LYS A 154 0.84 -21.26 -8.31
N PRO A 155 -0.28 -21.98 -8.12
CA PRO A 155 -0.50 -22.63 -6.85
C PRO A 155 0.54 -23.75 -6.73
N PHE A 156 1.21 -23.83 -5.60
CA PHE A 156 1.67 -25.11 -5.06
C PHE A 156 0.72 -25.46 -3.92
#